data_AF-A0ABD4Q4P7-F1
#
_entry.id   AF-A0ABD4Q4P7-F1
#
_cell.length_a   1.000
_cell.length_b   1.000
_cell.length_c   1.000
_cell.angle_alpha   90.00
_cell.angle_beta   90.00
_cell.angle_gamma   90.00
#
_symmetry.space_group_name_H-M   'P 1'
#
loop_
_entity.id
_entity.type
_entity.pdbx_description
1 polymer ?
#
loop_
_entity_poly.entity_id
_entity_poly.type
_entity_poly.pdbx_seq_one_letter_code
_entity_poly.pdbx_strand_id
1 'polypeptide(L)' 'TTHRTDINDLTLACGPDNRLVEKGWKTRKNAKGDTEWLPPAHLDHGQPRINRYHHPEKILCEPDDDEPH' A
#
# COMPACT_ATOMS: atom_id res chain seq x y z
N THR A 1 10.43 29.83 9.95
CA THR A 1 9.15 29.17 9.66
C THR A 1 9.40 27.70 9.49
N THR A 2 8.67 26.83 10.16
CA THR A 2 8.82 25.37 9.98
C THR A 2 7.89 24.93 8.86
N HIS A 3 8.42 24.29 7.82
CA HIS A 3 7.64 23.73 6.73
C HIS A 3 7.16 22.33 7.12
N ARG A 4 5.85 22.08 6.95
CA ARG A 4 5.23 20.77 7.15
C ARG A 4 5.01 20.14 5.77
N THR A 5 5.46 18.90 5.62
CA THR A 5 5.14 18.05 4.47
C THR A 5 4.08 17.03 4.88
N ASP A 6 3.36 16.50 3.91
CA ASP A 6 2.38 15.42 4.13
C ASP A 6 3.04 14.03 4.02
N ILE A 7 4.32 13.93 4.38
CA ILE A 7 5.13 12.70 4.19
C ILE A 7 4.55 11.47 4.88
N ASN A 8 3.78 11.67 5.95
CA ASN A 8 3.09 10.60 6.68
C ASN A 8 1.88 10.04 5.91
N ASP A 9 1.31 10.83 5.01
CA ASP A 9 0.12 10.50 4.24
C ASP A 9 0.47 10.01 2.81
N LEU A 10 1.76 10.02 2.46
CA LEU A 10 2.26 9.58 1.15
C LEU A 10 2.80 8.15 1.17
N THR A 11 2.66 7.46 0.05
CA THR A 11 3.23 6.12 -0.19
C THR A 11 4.13 6.15 -1.41
N LEU A 12 5.24 5.40 -1.38
CA LEU A 12 6.11 5.26 -2.55
C LEU A 12 5.55 4.19 -3.49
N ALA A 13 5.60 4.47 -4.79
CA ALA A 13 5.14 3.55 -5.84
C ALA A 13 6.08 3.62 -7.05
N CYS A 14 6.07 2.58 -7.88
CA CYS A 14 6.81 2.59 -9.14
C CYS A 14 6.12 3.50 -10.18
N GLY A 15 6.78 3.83 -11.29
CA GLY A 15 6.23 4.73 -12.31
C GLY A 15 4.84 4.31 -12.84
N PRO A 16 4.65 3.05 -13.29
CA PRO A 16 3.34 2.53 -13.69
C PRO A 16 2.27 2.62 -12.59
N ASP A 17 2.62 2.25 -11.36
CA ASP A 17 1.68 2.23 -10.23
C ASP A 17 1.27 3.64 -9.79
N ASN A 18 2.19 4.62 -9.84
CA ASN A 18 1.84 6.03 -9.59
C ASN A 18 0.74 6.52 -10.54
N ARG A 19 0.73 6.07 -11.80
CA ARG A 19 -0.30 6.46 -12.78
C ARG A 19 -1.67 5.85 -12.48
N LEU A 20 -1.76 4.84 -11.59
CA LEU A 20 -3.05 4.28 -11.18
C LEU A 20 -3.83 5.25 -10.29
N VAL A 21 -3.16 6.19 -9.61
CA VAL A 21 -3.82 7.23 -8.80
C VAL A 21 -4.77 8.07 -9.66
N GLU A 22 -4.35 8.42 -10.88
CA GLU A 22 -5.18 9.12 -11.87
C GLU A 22 -6.37 8.29 -12.37
N LYS A 23 -6.37 6.98 -12.10
CA LYS A 23 -7.46 6.05 -12.45
C LYS A 23 -8.36 5.74 -11.26
N GLY A 24 -8.30 6.56 -10.21
CA GLY A 24 -9.16 6.45 -9.03
C GLY A 24 -8.67 5.44 -7.98
N TRP A 25 -7.47 4.89 -8.14
CA TRP A 25 -6.83 4.14 -7.06
C TRP A 25 -6.34 5.10 -5.99
N LYS A 26 -6.42 4.67 -4.73
CA LYS A 26 -5.87 5.41 -3.59
C LYS A 26 -4.89 4.53 -2.84
N THR A 27 -3.98 5.16 -2.12
CA THR A 27 -3.04 4.47 -1.25
C THR A 27 -3.15 4.95 0.18
N ARG A 28 -2.78 4.08 1.12
CA ARG A 28 -2.72 4.37 2.56
C ARG A 28 -1.60 3.55 3.20
N LYS A 29 -0.90 4.11 4.19
CA LYS A 29 -0.06 3.33 5.11
C LYS A 29 -0.90 2.79 6.26
N ASN A 30 -0.86 1.48 6.50
CA ASN A 30 -1.51 0.88 7.67
C ASN A 30 -0.65 1.03 8.93
N ALA A 31 -1.19 0.60 10.09
CA ALA A 31 -0.47 0.67 11.37
C ALA A 31 0.81 -0.19 11.43
N LYS A 32 0.94 -1.18 10.54
CA LYS A 32 2.14 -2.03 10.38
C LYS A 32 3.18 -1.40 9.43
N GLY A 33 2.87 -0.24 8.83
CA GLY A 33 3.74 0.44 7.88
C GLY A 33 3.60 -0.03 6.42
N ASP A 34 2.75 -1.03 6.15
CA ASP A 34 2.51 -1.52 4.79
C ASP A 34 1.69 -0.52 3.97
N THR A 35 1.96 -0.51 2.67
CA THR A 35 1.18 0.28 1.70
C THR A 35 0.01 -0.54 1.18
N GLU A 36 -1.19 -0.05 1.45
CA GLU A 36 -2.45 -0.58 0.94
C GLU A 36 -2.89 0.18 -0.31
N TRP A 37 -3.33 -0.55 -1.32
CA TRP A 37 -3.92 -0.07 -2.56
C TRP A 37 -5.44 -0.28 -2.51
N LEU A 38 -6.16 0.84 -2.51
CA LEU A 38 -7.60 0.89 -2.50
C LEU A 38 -8.10 1.09 -3.94
N PRO A 39 -8.75 0.07 -4.57
CA PRO A 39 -9.38 0.21 -5.88
C PRO A 39 -10.52 1.24 -5.89
N PRO A 40 -10.89 1.75 -7.08
CA PRO A 40 -12.20 2.35 -7.33
C PRO A 40 -13.34 1.41 -6.92
N ALA A 41 -14.47 1.97 -6.47
CA ALA A 41 -15.60 1.18 -5.95
C ALA A 41 -16.11 0.07 -6.88
N HIS A 42 -16.06 0.29 -8.20
CA HIS A 42 -16.50 -0.70 -9.19
C HIS A 42 -15.50 -1.86 -9.41
N LEU A 43 -14.30 -1.76 -8.85
CA LEU A 43 -13.26 -2.80 -8.85
C LEU A 43 -12.99 -3.34 -7.44
N ASP A 44 -13.78 -2.95 -6.44
CA ASP A 44 -13.62 -3.45 -5.07
C ASP A 44 -14.39 -4.76 -4.87
N HIS A 45 -13.68 -5.88 -5.04
CA HIS A 45 -14.23 -7.23 -4.94
C HIS A 45 -13.67 -7.99 -3.72
N GLY A 46 -13.05 -7.28 -2.76
CA GLY A 46 -12.44 -7.91 -1.59
C GLY A 46 -11.06 -8.53 -1.83
N GLN A 47 -10.39 -8.18 -2.95
CA GLN A 47 -9.00 -8.58 -3.19
C GLN A 47 -8.03 -8.03 -2.12
N PRO A 48 -6.86 -8.65 -1.94
CA PRO A 48 -5.82 -8.14 -1.05
C PRO A 48 -5.46 -6.69 -1.36
N ARG A 49 -5.33 -5.87 -0.31
CA ARG A 49 -4.94 -4.45 -0.46
C ARG A 49 -3.42 -4.28 -0.57
N ILE A 50 -2.63 -5.25 -0.14
CA ILE A 50 -1.17 -5.15 -0.15
C ILE A 50 -0.63 -5.77 -1.43
N ASN A 51 0.12 -4.99 -2.21
CA ASN A 51 0.81 -5.48 -3.40
C ASN A 51 2.12 -6.19 -2.99
N ARG A 52 2.14 -7.52 -3.04
CA ARG A 52 3.31 -8.34 -2.72
C ARG A 52 4.22 -8.63 -3.92
N TYR A 53 4.04 -7.97 -5.07
CA TYR A 53 4.82 -8.24 -6.29
C TYR A 53 6.34 -8.21 -6.07
N HIS A 54 6.84 -7.25 -5.28
CA HIS A 54 8.27 -7.11 -4.97
C HIS A 54 8.70 -7.89 -3.71
N HIS A 55 7.75 -8.52 -3.01
CA HIS A 55 7.96 -9.25 -1.76
C HIS A 55 7.27 -10.64 -1.84
N PRO A 56 7.62 -11.47 -2.83
CA PRO A 56 7.00 -12.79 -3.01
C PRO A 56 7.22 -13.70 -1.79
N GLU A 57 8.28 -13.50 -0.99
CA GLU A 57 8.53 -14.20 0.26
C GLU A 57 7.37 -14.06 1.26
N LYS A 58 6.66 -12.92 1.24
CA LYS A 58 5.53 -12.66 2.13
C LYS A 58 4.21 -13.27 1.65
N ILE A 59 4.20 -13.97 0.51
CA ILE A 59 3.02 -14.71 0.04
C ILE A 59 2.89 -16.06 0.77
N LEU A 60 4.03 -16.64 1.17
CA LEU A 60 4.10 -17.94 1.83
C LEU A 60 4.26 -17.85 3.36
N CYS A 61 4.65 -16.69 3.88
CA CYS A 61 4.76 -16.48 5.33
C CYS A 61 3.38 -16.53 6.00
N GLU A 62 3.31 -17.18 7.16
CA GLU A 62 2.12 -17.20 7.99
C GLU A 62 1.85 -15.77 8.51
N PRO A 63 0.58 -15.38 8.72
CA PRO A 63 0.22 -14.01 9.10
C PRO A 63 0.85 -13.50 10.41
N ASP A 64 1.46 -14.38 11.20
CA ASP A 64 2.06 -14.11 12.51
C ASP A 64 3.60 -13.93 12.47
N ASP A 65 4.26 -14.16 11.32
CA ASP A 65 5.74 -14.02 11.20
C ASP A 65 6.25 -12.57 11.14
N ASP A 66 5.35 -11.57 11.03
CA ASP A 66 5.68 -10.14 11.05
C ASP A 66 5.54 -9.54 12.49
N GLU A 67 5.48 -10.35 13.56
CA GLU A 67 5.58 -9.84 14.95
C GLU A 67 7.03 -9.46 15.30
N PRO A 68 7.27 -8.26 15.86
CA PRO A 68 8.59 -7.93 16.39
C PRO A 68 8.88 -8.77 17.64
N HIS A 69 10.02 -9.46 17.64
CA HIS A 69 10.60 -10.07 18.85
C HIS A 69 11.03 -9.02 19.89
#